data_AF-A0A3D0QHW9-F1
#
_entry.id   AF-A0A3D0QHW9-F1
#
_cell.length_a   1.000
_cell.length_b   1.000
_cell.length_c   1.000
_cell.angle_alpha   90.00
_cell.angle_beta   90.00
_cell.angle_gamma   90.00
#
_symmetry.space_group_name_H-M   'P 1'
#
loop_
_entity.id
_entity.type
_entity.pdbx_description
1 polymer ?
#
loop_
_entity_poly.entity_id
_entity_poly.type
_entity_poly.pdbx_seq_one_letter_code
_entity_poly.pdbx_strand_id
1 'polypeptide(L)'
;MGNYQYVDIFATKGIEYLFVIGFLVTLVAFWRFLNKTAVPRAGGVPPASPASRPWFRIVDGLYFHQGHSWARVEDKQTVVIGMDDFAQKLVGEMHTINLPKLGEHIQQGKRAWDIIVESKSIPMRSPVSGRVVAINEEVMASPKMV
;
A
#
# COMPACT_ATOMS: atom_id res chain seq x y z
N MET A 1 54.33 -44.69 -1.52
CA MET A 1 53.55 -44.52 -0.28
C MET A 1 53.02 -43.11 -0.28
N GLY A 2 51.70 -42.94 -0.41
CA GLY A 2 51.07 -41.64 -0.71
C GLY A 2 50.93 -40.75 0.54
N ASN A 3 51.25 -39.47 0.37
CA ASN A 3 51.13 -38.43 1.39
C ASN A 3 49.67 -37.96 1.46
N TYR A 4 48.95 -38.30 2.53
CA TYR A 4 47.61 -37.74 2.79
C TYR A 4 47.72 -36.65 3.84
N GLN A 5 47.40 -35.42 3.46
CA GLN A 5 47.40 -34.25 4.33
C GLN A 5 45.98 -34.01 4.82
N TYR A 6 45.75 -34.09 6.13
CA TYR A 6 44.44 -33.89 6.74
C TYR A 6 44.11 -32.40 6.73
N VAL A 7 43.22 -31.96 5.83
CA VAL A 7 42.71 -30.58 5.81
C VAL A 7 41.42 -30.56 6.61
N ASP A 8 41.45 -29.89 7.76
CA ASP A 8 40.31 -29.80 8.66
C ASP A 8 39.18 -28.97 7.99
N ILE A 9 38.12 -29.66 7.58
CA ILE A 9 36.97 -29.09 6.86
C ILE A 9 36.30 -27.98 7.69
N PHE A 10 36.39 -28.05 9.02
CA PHE A 10 35.81 -27.06 9.92
C PHE A 10 36.63 -25.76 9.96
N ALA A 11 37.94 -25.81 9.75
CA ALA A 11 38.80 -24.63 9.73
C ALA A 11 38.54 -23.76 8.49
N THR A 12 38.35 -24.38 7.33
CA THR A 12 38.08 -23.65 6.07
C THR A 12 36.65 -23.10 6.03
N LYS A 13 35.68 -23.85 6.58
CA LYS A 13 34.27 -23.42 6.64
C LYS A 13 33.96 -22.43 7.76
N GLY A 14 34.69 -22.47 8.86
CA GLY A 14 34.51 -21.53 9.99
C GLY A 14 34.70 -20.06 9.58
N ILE A 15 35.67 -19.79 8.71
CA ILE A 15 35.96 -18.44 8.22
C ILE A 15 34.80 -17.90 7.35
N GLU A 16 34.20 -18.74 6.50
CA GLU A 16 33.04 -18.37 5.68
C GLU A 16 31.85 -17.95 6.55
N TYR A 17 31.56 -18.69 7.63
CA TYR A 17 30.48 -18.36 8.54
C TYR A 17 30.72 -17.03 9.26
N LEU A 18 31.96 -16.72 9.65
CA LEU A 18 32.30 -15.45 10.27
C LEU A 18 32.08 -14.27 9.30
N PHE A 19 32.43 -14.43 8.03
CA PHE A 19 32.14 -13.42 7.00
C PHE A 19 30.64 -13.24 6.77
N VAL A 20 29.86 -14.33 6.71
CA VAL A 20 28.41 -14.27 6.54
C VAL A 20 27.72 -13.60 7.72
N ILE A 21 28.10 -13.96 8.95
CA ILE A 21 27.55 -13.35 10.17
C ILE A 21 27.91 -11.86 10.22
N GLY A 22 29.16 -11.50 9.93
CA GLY A 22 29.61 -10.11 9.88
C GLY A 22 28.86 -9.29 8.81
N PHE A 23 28.65 -9.88 7.63
CA PHE A 23 27.86 -9.28 6.56
C PHE A 23 26.41 -9.06 6.97
N LEU A 24 25.76 -10.05 7.58
CA LEU A 24 24.36 -9.94 8.03
C LEU A 24 24.20 -8.89 9.13
N VAL A 25 25.11 -8.82 10.11
CA VAL A 25 25.09 -7.79 11.16
C VAL A 25 25.25 -6.40 10.56
N THR A 26 26.20 -6.23 9.63
CA THR A 26 26.42 -4.97 8.92
C THR A 26 25.20 -4.58 8.09
N LEU A 27 24.57 -5.54 7.42
CA LEU A 27 23.36 -5.33 6.62
C LEU A 27 22.17 -4.93 7.49
N VAL A 28 21.99 -5.55 8.67
CA VAL A 28 20.95 -5.16 9.63
C VAL A 28 21.22 -3.76 10.19
N ALA A 29 22.46 -3.44 10.56
CA ALA A 29 22.84 -2.12 11.04
C ALA A 29 22.65 -1.04 9.96
N PHE A 30 23.06 -1.34 8.73
CA PHE A 30 22.87 -0.49 7.56
C PHE A 30 21.38 -0.29 7.24
N TRP A 31 20.59 -1.36 7.30
CA TRP A 31 19.14 -1.29 7.13
C TRP A 31 18.50 -0.42 8.21
N ARG A 32 18.91 -0.54 9.47
CA ARG A 32 18.47 0.36 10.56
C ARG A 32 18.94 1.80 10.35
N PHE A 33 20.09 2.01 9.72
CA PHE A 33 20.61 3.33 9.39
C PHE A 33 19.83 4.01 8.25
N LEU A 34 19.42 3.26 7.23
CA LEU A 34 18.56 3.76 6.16
C LEU A 34 17.11 3.94 6.65
N ASN A 35 16.62 3.00 7.44
CA ASN A 35 15.31 3.04 8.06
C ASN A 35 15.39 3.63 9.47
N LYS A 36 16.05 4.79 9.62
CA LYS A 36 15.84 5.63 10.81
C LYS A 36 14.35 5.96 10.84
N THR A 37 13.61 5.17 11.62
CA THR A 37 12.18 5.30 11.80
C THR A 37 11.93 6.72 12.28
N ALA A 38 11.24 7.51 11.45
CA ALA A 38 10.71 8.78 11.90
C ALA A 38 9.90 8.49 13.16
N VAL A 39 10.36 9.03 14.29
CA VAL A 39 9.63 8.99 15.55
C VAL A 39 8.25 9.57 15.25
N PRO A 40 7.13 8.86 15.48
CA PRO A 40 5.83 9.49 15.41
C PRO A 40 5.82 10.56 16.50
N ARG A 41 5.94 11.84 16.10
CA ARG A 41 5.71 12.94 17.04
C ARG A 41 4.24 12.88 17.42
N ALA A 42 3.97 12.38 18.61
CA ALA A 42 2.74 12.67 19.31
C ALA A 42 2.66 14.20 19.47
N GLY A 43 1.67 14.82 18.82
CA GLY A 43 1.36 16.24 18.98
C GLY A 43 1.92 17.14 17.87
N GLY A 44 1.02 17.62 17.04
CA GLY A 44 1.26 18.65 16.02
C GLY A 44 0.73 18.19 14.67
N VAL A 45 -0.50 18.59 14.34
CA VAL A 45 -0.99 18.56 12.96
C VAL A 45 0.02 19.35 12.12
N PRO A 46 0.78 18.71 11.20
CA PRO A 46 1.67 19.44 10.31
C PRO A 46 0.81 20.39 9.47
N PRO A 47 1.27 21.63 9.19
CA PRO A 47 0.58 22.47 8.23
C PRO A 47 0.52 21.73 6.90
N ALA A 48 -0.70 21.61 6.37
CA ALA A 48 -0.99 21.03 5.07
C ALA A 48 -0.01 21.58 4.04
N SER A 49 0.83 20.70 3.51
CA SER A 49 1.73 21.03 2.41
C SER A 49 1.61 19.85 1.47
N PRO A 50 1.10 20.05 0.24
CA PRO A 50 0.82 18.98 -0.68
C PRO A 50 2.17 18.40 -1.12
N ALA A 51 2.63 17.37 -0.44
CA ALA A 51 3.75 16.58 -0.89
C ALA A 51 3.28 15.70 -2.06
N SER A 52 2.82 16.33 -3.15
CA SER A 52 2.67 15.68 -4.43
C SER A 52 4.07 15.32 -4.90
N ARG A 53 4.49 14.08 -4.63
CA ARG A 53 5.67 13.54 -5.30
C ARG A 53 5.31 13.42 -6.78
N PRO A 54 6.22 13.74 -7.72
CA PRO A 54 5.89 13.80 -9.15
C PRO A 54 5.35 12.49 -9.73
N TRP A 55 5.56 11.38 -9.03
CA TRP A 55 5.18 10.02 -9.44
C TRP A 55 4.04 9.43 -8.58
N PHE A 56 3.65 10.08 -7.48
CA PHE A 56 2.57 9.61 -6.61
C PHE A 56 1.85 10.77 -5.90
N ARG A 57 0.55 10.91 -6.15
CA ARG A 57 -0.26 11.99 -5.58
C ARG A 57 -0.81 11.57 -4.22
N ILE A 58 -0.27 12.17 -3.15
CA ILE A 58 -0.79 12.02 -1.79
C ILE A 58 -1.45 13.33 -1.40
N VAL A 59 -2.75 13.27 -1.11
CA VAL A 59 -3.48 14.39 -0.51
C VAL A 59 -3.43 14.23 1.00
N ASP A 60 -3.17 15.32 1.72
CA ASP A 60 -3.20 15.33 3.18
C ASP A 60 -4.60 14.96 3.70
N GLY A 61 -4.67 14.29 4.85
CA GLY A 61 -5.94 13.89 5.47
C GLY A 61 -6.60 12.63 4.89
N LEU A 62 -5.88 11.89 4.04
CA LEU A 62 -6.28 10.56 3.57
C LEU A 62 -5.75 9.45 4.48
N TYR A 63 -6.63 8.49 4.78
CA TYR A 63 -6.28 7.22 5.42
C TYR A 63 -6.27 6.13 4.36
N PHE A 64 -5.20 5.34 4.28
CA PHE A 64 -5.04 4.31 3.27
C PHE A 64 -5.29 2.91 3.82
N HIS A 65 -5.86 2.05 2.97
CA HIS A 65 -6.08 0.64 3.23
C HIS A 65 -5.21 -0.20 2.30
N GLN A 66 -4.77 -1.38 2.76
CA GLN A 66 -3.88 -2.29 2.00
C GLN A 66 -4.50 -2.78 0.68
N GLY A 67 -5.81 -2.63 0.50
CA GLY A 67 -6.53 -2.96 -0.73
C GLY A 67 -6.54 -1.84 -1.77
N HIS A 68 -5.55 -0.96 -1.76
CA HIS A 68 -5.41 0.19 -2.67
C HIS A 68 -6.60 1.15 -2.69
N SER A 69 -7.20 1.34 -1.53
CA SER A 69 -8.30 2.26 -1.32
C SER A 69 -7.95 3.27 -0.24
N TRP A 70 -8.53 4.46 -0.33
CA TRP A 70 -8.39 5.51 0.66
C TRP A 70 -9.74 5.88 1.26
N ALA A 71 -9.70 6.46 2.45
CA ALA A 71 -10.82 7.02 3.16
C ALA A 71 -10.47 8.46 3.61
N ARG A 72 -11.40 9.39 3.40
CA ARG A 72 -11.34 10.77 3.88
C ARG A 72 -12.55 11.02 4.78
N VAL A 73 -12.30 11.46 6.00
CA VAL A 73 -13.36 11.81 6.95
C VAL A 73 -13.85 13.21 6.59
N GLU A 74 -15.11 13.35 6.19
CA GLU A 74 -15.74 14.66 5.91
C GLU A 74 -16.37 15.22 7.19
N ASP A 75 -17.12 14.39 7.90
CA ASP A 75 -17.79 14.75 9.13
C ASP A 75 -17.81 13.57 10.13
N LYS A 76 -18.53 13.70 11.25
CA LYS A 76 -18.58 12.66 12.30
C LYS A 76 -19.26 11.35 11.87
N GLN A 77 -20.05 11.36 10.80
CA GLN A 77 -20.89 10.25 10.35
C GLN A 77 -20.61 9.84 8.88
N THR A 78 -19.90 10.67 8.13
CA THR A 78 -19.68 10.50 6.69
C THR A 78 -18.19 10.39 6.39
N VAL A 79 -17.85 9.33 5.66
CA VAL A 79 -16.52 9.06 5.16
C VAL A 79 -16.61 8.87 3.65
N VAL A 80 -15.83 9.65 2.90
CA VAL A 80 -15.67 9.48 1.46
C VAL A 80 -14.58 8.44 1.24
N ILE A 81 -14.81 7.50 0.34
CA ILE A 81 -13.86 6.44 0.02
C ILE A 81 -13.60 6.40 -1.48
N GLY A 82 -12.43 5.91 -1.86
CA GLY A 82 -12.05 5.80 -3.27
C GLY A 82 -10.85 4.90 -3.48
N MET A 83 -10.38 4.84 -4.72
CA MET A 83 -9.16 4.15 -5.13
C MET A 83 -7.96 5.10 -5.08
N ASP A 84 -6.80 4.61 -4.65
CA ASP A 84 -5.58 5.42 -4.63
C ASP A 84 -4.94 5.60 -6.01
N ASP A 85 -4.03 6.58 -6.12
CA ASP A 85 -3.31 6.92 -7.35
C ASP A 85 -2.45 5.74 -7.88
N PHE A 86 -2.09 4.79 -7.02
CA PHE A 86 -1.30 3.62 -7.42
C PHE A 86 -2.19 2.63 -8.16
N ALA A 87 -3.36 2.32 -7.62
CA ALA A 87 -4.29 1.43 -8.29
C ALA A 87 -4.88 2.07 -9.55
N GLN A 88 -5.12 3.38 -9.59
CA GLN A 88 -5.48 4.08 -10.84
C GLN A 88 -4.45 3.82 -11.96
N LYS A 89 -3.15 4.01 -11.66
CA LYS A 89 -2.07 3.77 -12.62
C LYS A 89 -1.89 2.31 -12.99
N LEU A 90 -2.11 1.40 -12.05
CA LEU A 90 -1.99 -0.05 -12.27
C LEU A 90 -3.11 -0.58 -13.16
N VAL A 91 -4.33 -0.06 -12.98
CA VAL A 91 -5.52 -0.45 -13.73
C VAL A 91 -5.47 0.08 -15.16
N GLY A 92 -4.97 1.31 -15.37
CA GLY A 92 -4.87 1.92 -16.70
C GLY A 92 -6.20 2.53 -17.17
N GLU A 93 -6.49 2.45 -18.48
CA GLU A 93 -7.74 3.00 -19.01
C GLU A 93 -8.96 2.17 -18.56
N MET A 94 -9.74 2.74 -17.64
CA MET A 94 -10.96 2.13 -17.13
C MET A 94 -12.11 2.33 -18.11
N HIS A 95 -12.87 1.26 -18.38
CA HIS A 95 -14.04 1.32 -19.25
C HIS A 95 -15.33 1.58 -18.47
N THR A 96 -15.47 0.95 -17.30
CA THR A 96 -16.70 1.02 -16.48
C THR A 96 -16.38 0.75 -15.02
N ILE A 97 -17.14 1.37 -14.10
CA ILE A 97 -17.04 1.15 -12.66
C ILE A 97 -18.40 0.74 -12.13
N ASN A 98 -18.46 -0.37 -11.41
CA ASN A 98 -19.66 -0.86 -10.75
C ASN A 98 -19.63 -0.46 -9.28
N LEU A 99 -20.44 0.54 -8.94
CA LEU A 99 -20.57 1.05 -7.58
C LEU A 99 -21.65 0.30 -6.78
N PRO A 100 -21.53 0.24 -5.44
CA PRO A 100 -22.58 -0.32 -4.58
C PRO A 100 -23.84 0.54 -4.63
N LYS A 101 -24.98 -0.04 -4.25
CA LYS A 101 -26.25 0.68 -4.25
C LYS A 101 -26.36 1.62 -3.05
N LEU A 102 -27.10 2.71 -3.22
CA LEU A 102 -27.52 3.56 -2.10
C LEU A 102 -28.26 2.71 -1.05
N GLY A 103 -27.89 2.87 0.21
CA GLY A 103 -28.43 2.12 1.33
C GLY A 103 -27.77 0.75 1.58
N GLU A 104 -26.89 0.28 0.69
CA GLU A 104 -26.17 -0.98 0.86
C GLU A 104 -25.17 -0.91 2.02
N HIS A 105 -24.98 -2.02 2.72
CA HIS A 105 -24.00 -2.12 3.81
C HIS A 105 -22.69 -2.73 3.31
N ILE A 106 -21.60 -1.97 3.39
CA ILE A 106 -20.25 -2.42 3.04
C ILE A 106 -19.44 -2.73 4.30
N GLN A 107 -18.49 -3.64 4.20
CA GLN A 107 -17.63 -4.06 5.31
C GLN A 107 -16.17 -3.82 4.98
N GLN A 108 -15.41 -3.31 5.95
CA GLN A 108 -13.98 -3.11 5.84
C GLN A 108 -13.27 -4.41 5.40
N GLY A 109 -12.37 -4.29 4.42
CA GLY A 109 -11.60 -5.40 3.88
C GLY A 109 -12.39 -6.34 2.96
N LYS A 110 -13.71 -6.16 2.81
CA LYS A 110 -14.55 -6.90 1.85
C LYS A 110 -14.72 -6.12 0.55
N ARG A 111 -15.11 -6.83 -0.51
CA ARG A 111 -15.43 -6.25 -1.82
C ARG A 111 -16.54 -5.22 -1.66
N ALA A 112 -16.36 -4.05 -2.26
CA ALA A 112 -17.30 -2.93 -2.16
C ALA A 112 -17.70 -2.37 -3.52
N TRP A 113 -16.77 -2.26 -4.47
CA TRP A 113 -17.03 -1.88 -5.85
C TRP A 113 -16.08 -2.63 -6.78
N ASP A 114 -16.38 -2.61 -8.08
CA ASP A 114 -15.54 -3.24 -9.09
C ASP A 114 -15.17 -2.28 -10.20
N ILE A 115 -13.98 -2.49 -10.73
CA ILE A 115 -13.50 -1.77 -11.88
C ILE A 115 -13.43 -2.74 -13.05
N ILE A 116 -13.94 -2.33 -14.19
CA ILE A 116 -13.94 -3.11 -15.43
C ILE A 116 -12.98 -2.47 -16.41
N VAL A 117 -11.96 -3.23 -16.78
CA VAL A 117 -10.97 -2.90 -17.81
C VAL A 117 -11.05 -3.96 -18.88
N GLU A 118 -11.41 -3.57 -20.09
CA GLU A 118 -11.65 -4.48 -21.22
C GLU A 118 -12.61 -5.64 -20.82
N SER A 119 -12.07 -6.85 -20.65
CA SER A 119 -12.80 -8.07 -20.27
C SER A 119 -12.53 -8.52 -18.83
N LYS A 120 -11.79 -7.74 -18.04
CA LYS A 120 -11.38 -8.08 -16.67
C LYS A 120 -12.14 -7.23 -15.65
N SER A 121 -12.61 -7.88 -14.60
CA SER A 121 -13.20 -7.24 -13.43
C SER A 121 -12.23 -7.33 -12.25
N ILE A 122 -11.91 -6.17 -11.66
CA ILE A 122 -10.98 -6.03 -10.54
C ILE A 122 -11.80 -5.60 -9.31
N PRO A 123 -11.92 -6.47 -8.29
CA PRO A 123 -12.68 -6.14 -7.09
C PRO A 123 -11.88 -5.25 -6.13
N MET A 124 -12.47 -4.13 -5.74
CA MET A 124 -11.90 -3.19 -4.77
C MET A 124 -12.48 -3.42 -3.37
N ARG A 125 -11.61 -3.28 -2.36
CA ARG A 125 -11.97 -3.52 -0.96
C ARG A 125 -12.33 -2.23 -0.26
N SER A 126 -13.39 -2.25 0.54
CA SER A 126 -13.74 -1.11 1.38
C SER A 126 -12.66 -0.84 2.43
N PRO A 127 -12.23 0.41 2.62
CA PRO A 127 -11.34 0.78 3.72
C PRO A 127 -12.08 0.87 5.07
N VAL A 128 -13.42 0.95 5.07
CA VAL A 128 -14.25 1.13 6.28
C VAL A 128 -15.56 0.31 6.20
N SER A 129 -16.19 0.08 7.33
CA SER A 129 -17.53 -0.52 7.40
C SER A 129 -18.60 0.57 7.54
N GLY A 130 -19.73 0.43 6.86
CA GLY A 130 -20.81 1.42 6.96
C GLY A 130 -21.90 1.22 5.93
N ARG A 131 -22.82 2.19 5.87
CA ARG A 131 -23.90 2.25 4.88
C ARG A 131 -23.55 3.27 3.80
N VAL A 132 -23.78 2.91 2.54
CA VAL A 132 -23.61 3.81 1.40
C VAL A 132 -24.71 4.87 1.43
N VAL A 133 -24.34 6.13 1.63
CA VAL A 133 -25.28 7.27 1.69
C VAL A 133 -25.26 8.14 0.43
N ALA A 134 -24.20 8.05 -0.36
CA ALA A 134 -24.01 8.78 -1.61
C ALA A 134 -23.09 7.97 -2.54
N ILE A 135 -23.24 8.15 -3.85
CA ILE A 135 -22.33 7.63 -4.88
C ILE A 135 -21.99 8.75 -5.87
N ASN A 136 -20.82 8.68 -6.48
CA ASN A 136 -20.45 9.63 -7.55
C ASN A 136 -20.94 9.09 -8.89
N GLU A 137 -22.11 9.57 -9.34
CA GLU A 137 -22.73 9.15 -10.60
C GLU A 137 -21.95 9.62 -11.83
N GLU A 138 -21.22 10.74 -11.72
CA GLU A 138 -20.43 11.29 -12.82
C GLU A 138 -19.30 10.33 -13.23
N VAL A 139 -18.76 9.57 -12.27
CA VAL A 139 -17.76 8.54 -12.50
C VAL A 139 -18.30 7.36 -13.30
N MET A 140 -19.62 7.08 -13.20
CA MET A 140 -20.26 6.06 -14.03
C MET A 140 -20.41 6.54 -15.48
N ALA A 141 -20.71 7.83 -15.68
CA ALA A 141 -20.87 8.42 -17.01
C ALA A 141 -19.53 8.72 -17.71
N SER A 142 -18.47 8.99 -16.94
CA SER A 142 -17.14 9.31 -17.46
C SER A 142 -16.04 8.74 -16.57
N PRO A 143 -15.70 7.45 -16.74
CA PRO A 143 -14.66 6.77 -15.95
C PRO A 143 -13.26 7.39 -16.08
N LYS A 144 -13.02 8.19 -17.13
CA LYS A 144 -11.75 8.92 -17.35
C LYS A 144 -11.51 10.08 -16.37
N MET A 145 -12.49 10.46 -15.55
CA MET A 145 -12.36 11.55 -14.58
C MET A 145 -11.70 11.12 -13.26
N VAL A 146 -11.44 9.83 -13.07
CA VAL A 146 -10.91 9.24 -11.84
C VAL A 146 -9.39 9.18 -11.88
#